data_AF-A0A3M7MHY1-F1
#
_entry.id   AF-A0A3M7MHY1-F1
#
_cell.length_a   1.000
_cell.length_b   1.000
_cell.length_c   1.000
_cell.angle_alpha   90.00
_cell.angle_beta   90.00
_cell.angle_gamma   90.00
#
_symmetry.space_group_name_H-M   'P 1'
#
loop_
_entity.id
_entity.type
_entity.pdbx_description
1 polymer ?
#
loop_
_entity_poly.entity_id
_entity_poly.type
_entity_poly.pdbx_seq_one_letter_code
_entity_poly.pdbx_strand_id
1 'polypeptide(L)'
;MQYTQDSYTANLLQQMLKANGAFLHATKMNTKPDLSLPLPPAPTLRDLAALGMANPEVSWPVFVALWNELSVPGRPPVLLALDGLSHIMRHSEYMSAQVKPIHAHDLTIVRHFVDHLSGQKKLPNGGIVLAATSQSNAPASPALEFCIQAARARQTSADIPQWNPYKNVDSRTMEALSDLRGESKDLDIIYVGGLSKDETRSIMEYYAESGMLRHKVHDGFVTEKWSLAGMGNIGELEKASVRMRL
;
A
#
# COMPACT_ATOMS: atom_id res chain seq x y z
N MET A 1 19.72 8.16 10.49
CA MET A 1 20.28 6.79 10.49
C MET A 1 19.21 5.88 9.92
N GLN A 2 19.55 5.00 8.97
CA GLN A 2 18.59 4.11 8.32
C GLN A 2 18.89 2.65 8.67
N TYR A 3 17.85 1.81 8.71
CA TYR A 3 17.95 0.39 9.06
C TYR A 3 17.42 -0.48 7.92
N THR A 4 18.19 -1.50 7.51
CA THR A 4 17.79 -2.43 6.45
C THR A 4 17.02 -3.62 7.01
N GLN A 5 16.19 -4.22 6.17
CA GLN A 5 15.43 -5.44 6.48
C GLN A 5 15.74 -6.47 5.40
N ASP A 6 16.90 -7.10 5.54
CA ASP A 6 17.55 -7.91 4.51
C ASP A 6 16.71 -9.12 4.10
N SER A 7 16.22 -9.88 5.08
CA SER A 7 15.36 -11.05 4.81
C SER A 7 14.03 -10.67 4.15
N TYR A 8 13.44 -9.54 4.56
CA TYR A 8 12.20 -9.04 3.97
C TYR A 8 12.43 -8.58 2.52
N THR A 9 13.50 -7.84 2.28
CA THR A 9 13.85 -7.33 0.94
C THR A 9 14.18 -8.47 -0.02
N ALA A 10 14.89 -9.51 0.43
CA ALA A 10 15.15 -10.70 -0.38
C ALA A 10 13.86 -11.43 -0.78
N ASN A 11 12.91 -11.59 0.15
CA ASN A 11 11.60 -12.15 -0.17
C ASN A 11 10.80 -11.25 -1.11
N LEU A 12 10.84 -9.93 -0.92
CA LEU A 12 10.20 -8.97 -1.82
C LEU A 12 10.72 -9.10 -3.25
N LEU A 13 12.04 -9.19 -3.43
CA LEU A 13 12.66 -9.43 -4.75
C LEU A 13 12.19 -10.75 -5.37
N GLN A 14 12.04 -11.81 -4.57
CA GLN A 14 11.48 -13.08 -5.04
C GLN A 14 10.03 -12.90 -5.54
N GLN A 15 9.17 -12.20 -4.80
CA GLN A 15 7.79 -11.96 -5.20
C GLN A 15 7.70 -11.08 -6.46
N MET A 16 8.53 -10.04 -6.55
CA MET A 16 8.64 -9.21 -7.74
C MET A 16 9.01 -10.04 -8.98
N LEU A 17 9.96 -10.98 -8.83
CA LEU A 17 10.36 -11.89 -9.91
C LEU A 17 9.24 -12.84 -10.32
N LYS A 18 8.48 -13.40 -9.37
CA LYS A 18 7.35 -14.29 -9.66
C LYS A 18 6.22 -13.57 -10.38
N ALA A 19 5.85 -12.37 -9.91
CA ALA A 19 4.74 -11.60 -10.49
C ALA A 19 5.08 -11.00 -11.86
N ASN A 20 6.32 -10.52 -12.05
CA ASN A 20 6.73 -9.76 -13.23
C ASN A 20 7.76 -10.50 -14.10
N GLY A 21 7.82 -11.84 -13.99
CA GLY A 21 8.90 -12.65 -14.54
C GLY A 21 9.11 -12.50 -16.05
N ALA A 22 8.03 -12.37 -16.82
CA ALA A 22 8.10 -12.19 -18.27
C ALA A 22 8.87 -10.92 -18.66
N PHE A 23 8.56 -9.79 -18.01
CA PHE A 23 9.22 -8.52 -18.25
C PHE A 23 10.69 -8.54 -17.78
N LEU A 24 10.93 -9.02 -16.55
CA LEU A 24 12.28 -9.02 -15.96
C LEU A 24 13.25 -9.94 -16.69
N HIS A 25 12.75 -11.03 -17.27
CA HIS A 25 13.55 -11.94 -18.10
C HIS A 25 13.91 -11.35 -19.47
N ALA A 26 12.95 -10.68 -20.13
CA ALA A 26 13.18 -10.08 -21.44
C ALA A 26 14.10 -8.84 -21.40
N THR A 27 14.19 -8.21 -20.23
CA THR A 27 14.81 -6.89 -20.08
C THR A 27 16.28 -6.98 -19.69
N LYS A 28 17.15 -6.46 -20.55
CA LYS A 28 18.58 -6.31 -20.26
C LYS A 28 18.85 -5.09 -19.38
N MET A 29 19.85 -5.21 -18.51
CA MET A 29 20.37 -4.10 -17.72
C MET A 29 21.06 -3.07 -18.61
N ASN A 30 20.87 -1.79 -18.30
CA ASN A 30 21.51 -0.68 -19.03
C ASN A 30 22.57 0.04 -18.18
N THR A 31 22.43 -0.03 -16.86
CA THR A 31 23.34 0.56 -15.87
C THR A 31 24.30 -0.48 -15.33
N LYS A 32 25.44 -0.02 -14.80
CA LYS A 32 26.42 -0.85 -14.09
C LYS A 32 26.30 -0.54 -12.61
N PRO A 33 25.53 -1.31 -11.82
CA PRO A 33 25.43 -1.08 -10.39
C PRO A 33 26.74 -1.49 -9.70
N ASP A 34 27.13 -0.72 -8.69
CA ASP A 34 28.25 -1.06 -7.81
C ASP A 34 27.76 -2.09 -6.78
N LEU A 35 27.95 -3.37 -7.10
CA LEU A 35 27.56 -4.50 -6.24
C LEU A 35 28.81 -5.26 -5.82
N SER A 36 28.81 -5.73 -4.58
CA SER A 36 29.91 -6.55 -4.03
C SER A 36 30.04 -7.92 -4.71
N LEU A 37 28.98 -8.38 -5.39
CA LEU A 37 28.94 -9.68 -6.06
C LEU A 37 28.95 -9.51 -7.59
N PRO A 38 29.68 -10.36 -8.31
CA PRO A 38 29.76 -10.28 -9.77
C PRO A 38 28.46 -10.71 -10.44
N LEU A 39 28.06 -9.97 -11.48
CA LEU A 39 26.93 -10.31 -12.36
C LEU A 39 27.43 -11.09 -13.60
N PRO A 40 26.58 -11.95 -14.19
CA PRO A 40 26.90 -12.65 -15.43
C PRO A 40 27.11 -11.67 -16.60
N PRO A 41 27.82 -12.07 -17.68
CA PRO A 41 28.00 -11.24 -18.85
C PRO A 41 26.65 -10.94 -19.53
N ALA A 42 26.37 -9.66 -19.79
CA ALA A 42 25.09 -9.15 -20.29
C ALA A 42 23.88 -9.53 -19.42
N PRO A 43 23.85 -9.09 -18.15
CA PRO A 43 22.83 -9.51 -17.19
C PRO A 43 21.44 -8.96 -17.55
N THR A 44 20.42 -9.76 -17.25
CA THR A 44 19.03 -9.34 -17.28
C THR A 44 18.58 -8.80 -15.92
N LEU A 45 17.45 -8.09 -15.86
CA LEU A 45 16.87 -7.66 -14.58
C LEU A 45 16.49 -8.83 -13.68
N ARG A 46 16.16 -9.98 -14.29
CA ARG A 46 15.97 -11.25 -13.56
C ARG A 46 17.24 -11.67 -12.83
N ASP A 47 18.41 -11.62 -13.48
CA ASP A 47 19.66 -12.06 -12.87
C ASP A 47 20.02 -11.19 -11.67
N LEU A 48 19.77 -9.88 -11.79
CA LEU A 48 19.90 -8.93 -10.69
C LEU A 48 18.97 -9.28 -9.52
N ALA A 49 17.68 -9.50 -9.78
CA ALA A 49 16.72 -9.87 -8.72
C ALA A 49 17.06 -11.22 -8.07
N ALA A 50 17.52 -12.20 -8.86
CA ALA A 50 17.94 -13.52 -8.39
C ALA A 50 19.15 -13.45 -7.46
N LEU A 51 20.09 -12.53 -7.72
CA LEU A 51 21.26 -12.29 -6.88
C LEU A 51 20.86 -11.84 -5.46
N GLY A 52 19.93 -10.88 -5.36
CA GLY A 52 19.45 -10.37 -4.07
C GLY A 52 18.52 -11.34 -3.34
N MET A 53 17.82 -12.22 -4.06
CA MET A 53 17.07 -13.32 -3.47
C MET A 53 17.98 -14.37 -2.84
N ALA A 54 19.10 -14.71 -3.50
CA ALA A 54 20.03 -15.72 -3.02
C ALA A 54 20.88 -15.23 -1.83
N ASN A 55 21.13 -13.92 -1.74
CA ASN A 55 22.01 -13.31 -0.76
C ASN A 55 21.28 -12.18 0.00
N PRO A 56 20.64 -12.49 1.15
CA PRO A 56 19.88 -11.49 1.90
C PRO A 56 20.70 -10.25 2.31
N GLU A 57 21.97 -10.41 2.68
CA GLU A 57 22.84 -9.32 3.16
C GLU A 57 23.05 -8.20 2.13
N VAL A 58 22.95 -8.52 0.84
CA VAL A 58 23.09 -7.55 -0.26
C VAL A 58 21.76 -7.21 -0.93
N SER A 59 20.64 -7.70 -0.38
CA SER A 59 19.31 -7.55 -0.98
C SER A 59 18.88 -6.09 -1.11
N TRP A 60 19.20 -5.23 -0.14
CA TRP A 60 18.87 -3.80 -0.20
C TRP A 60 19.62 -3.05 -1.31
N PRO A 61 20.97 -3.13 -1.42
CA PRO A 61 21.69 -2.59 -2.57
C PRO A 61 21.19 -3.11 -3.92
N VAL A 62 20.86 -4.41 -4.00
CA VAL A 62 20.29 -5.01 -5.21
C VAL A 62 18.90 -4.43 -5.53
N PHE A 63 18.05 -4.24 -4.52
CA PHE A 63 16.75 -3.59 -4.70
C PHE A 63 16.88 -2.16 -5.22
N VAL A 64 17.81 -1.37 -4.67
CA VAL A 64 18.09 0.00 -5.14
C VAL A 64 18.60 -0.02 -6.60
N ALA A 65 19.50 -0.94 -6.94
CA ALA A 65 19.96 -1.11 -8.31
C ALA A 65 18.82 -1.47 -9.27
N LEU A 66 17.96 -2.40 -8.88
CA LEU A 66 16.78 -2.80 -9.65
C LEU A 66 15.82 -1.61 -9.82
N TRP A 67 15.57 -0.84 -8.77
CA TRP A 67 14.70 0.34 -8.83
C TRP A 67 15.24 1.41 -9.78
N ASN A 68 16.56 1.66 -9.74
CA ASN A 68 17.21 2.59 -10.66
C ASN A 68 17.08 2.12 -12.11
N GLU A 69 17.24 0.82 -12.37
CA GLU A 69 17.02 0.22 -13.70
C GLU A 69 15.58 0.36 -14.21
N LEU A 70 14.60 0.21 -13.32
CA LEU A 70 13.18 0.42 -13.63
C LEU A 70 12.86 1.90 -13.87
N SER A 71 13.68 2.80 -13.33
CA SER A 71 13.54 4.26 -13.45
C SER A 71 14.24 4.84 -14.70
N VAL A 72 14.96 4.02 -15.49
CA VAL A 72 15.58 4.46 -16.75
C VAL A 72 14.50 4.84 -17.77
N PRO A 73 14.70 5.89 -18.60
CA PRO A 73 13.76 6.24 -19.66
C PRO A 73 13.45 5.07 -20.60
N GLY A 74 12.18 4.93 -20.99
CA GLY A 74 11.72 3.85 -21.89
C GLY A 74 11.33 2.56 -21.17
N ARG A 75 11.34 2.54 -19.84
CA ARG A 75 10.77 1.46 -19.02
C ARG A 75 9.26 1.68 -18.81
N PRO A 76 8.49 0.62 -18.51
CA PRO A 76 7.08 0.75 -18.23
C PRO A 76 6.82 1.54 -16.93
N PRO A 77 5.62 2.14 -16.78
CA PRO A 77 5.19 2.76 -15.53
C PRO A 77 5.21 1.78 -14.35
N VAL A 78 5.44 2.27 -13.14
CA VAL A 78 5.53 1.45 -11.92
C VAL A 78 4.31 1.66 -11.03
N LEU A 79 3.66 0.57 -10.61
CA LEU A 79 2.69 0.58 -9.52
C LEU A 79 3.42 0.25 -8.22
N LEU A 80 3.50 1.22 -7.31
CA LEU A 80 4.06 1.04 -5.98
C LEU A 80 2.92 1.03 -4.96
N ALA A 81 2.55 -0.16 -4.48
CA ALA A 81 1.41 -0.33 -3.58
C ALA A 81 1.84 -0.80 -2.18
N LEU A 82 1.14 -0.32 -1.16
CA LEU A 82 1.27 -0.77 0.23
C LEU A 82 -0.11 -0.96 0.84
N ASP A 83 -0.26 -2.03 1.62
CA ASP A 83 -1.44 -2.27 2.44
C ASP A 83 -1.09 -2.11 3.93
N GLY A 84 -2.04 -1.61 4.72
CA GLY A 84 -1.86 -1.34 6.15
C GLY A 84 -1.02 -0.10 6.45
N LEU A 85 -1.31 1.04 5.79
CA LEU A 85 -0.60 2.32 5.96
C LEU A 85 -0.41 2.74 7.44
N SER A 86 -1.37 2.43 8.31
CA SER A 86 -1.30 2.71 9.74
C SER A 86 -0.08 2.13 10.45
N HIS A 87 0.47 1.02 9.96
CA HIS A 87 1.64 0.37 10.56
C HIS A 87 2.95 1.11 10.31
N ILE A 88 3.04 1.84 9.19
CA ILE A 88 4.25 2.59 8.83
C ILE A 88 4.22 4.04 9.29
N MET A 89 3.05 4.55 9.70
CA MET A 89 2.84 5.91 10.21
C MET A 89 2.93 5.98 11.75
N ARG A 90 3.92 5.26 12.30
CA ARG A 90 4.20 5.18 13.74
C ARG A 90 5.63 4.70 14.01
N HIS A 91 5.99 4.60 15.28
CA HIS A 91 7.18 3.87 15.69
C HIS A 91 7.01 2.37 15.46
N SER A 92 8.05 1.76 14.89
CA SER A 92 8.16 0.30 14.76
C SER A 92 8.46 -0.34 16.11
N GLU A 93 8.34 -1.66 16.18
CA GLU A 93 8.69 -2.43 17.38
C GLU A 93 10.20 -2.68 17.52
N TYR A 94 10.99 -2.34 16.51
CA TYR A 94 12.45 -2.44 16.59
C TYR A 94 13.03 -1.41 17.55
N MET A 95 14.10 -1.80 18.24
CA MET A 95 14.85 -0.95 19.16
C MET A 95 16.25 -0.67 18.61
N SER A 96 16.71 0.56 18.77
CA SER A 96 18.10 0.92 18.45
C SER A 96 19.08 0.36 19.49
N ALA A 97 20.39 0.46 19.21
CA ALA A 97 21.44 0.09 20.17
C ALA A 97 21.35 0.86 21.50
N GLN A 98 20.69 2.02 21.52
CA GLN A 98 20.43 2.82 22.72
C GLN A 98 19.07 2.51 23.37
N VAL A 99 18.42 1.40 22.97
CA VAL A 99 17.12 0.95 23.49
C VAL A 99 16.02 2.02 23.29
N LYS A 100 16.05 2.69 22.13
CA LYS A 100 15.01 3.63 21.71
C LYS A 100 14.20 3.03 20.57
N PRO A 101 12.85 3.16 20.58
CA PRO A 101 12.03 2.72 19.47
C PRO A 101 12.47 3.38 18.16
N ILE A 102 12.63 2.57 17.11
CA ILE A 102 12.98 3.06 15.79
C ILE A 102 11.69 3.49 15.09
N HIS A 103 11.68 4.70 14.53
CA HIS A 103 10.53 5.16 13.75
C HIS A 103 10.40 4.32 12.48
N ALA A 104 9.19 3.93 12.05
CA ALA A 104 9.04 3.08 10.87
C ALA A 104 9.62 3.74 9.59
N HIS A 105 9.51 5.07 9.47
CA HIS A 105 10.17 5.84 8.39
C HIS A 105 11.71 5.78 8.39
N ASP A 106 12.36 5.27 9.44
CA ASP A 106 13.82 5.04 9.43
C ASP A 106 14.20 3.66 8.84
N LEU A 107 13.22 2.77 8.62
CA LEU A 107 13.42 1.53 7.89
C LEU A 107 13.55 1.85 6.40
N THR A 108 14.59 1.35 5.73
CA THR A 108 14.94 1.77 4.37
C THR A 108 13.83 1.54 3.35
N ILE A 109 13.17 0.38 3.39
CA ILE A 109 12.08 0.03 2.47
C ILE A 109 10.84 0.90 2.70
N VAL A 110 10.52 1.20 3.96
CA VAL A 110 9.41 2.09 4.33
C VAL A 110 9.72 3.51 3.91
N ARG A 111 10.93 3.99 4.19
CA ARG A 111 11.39 5.31 3.76
C ARG A 111 11.28 5.46 2.25
N HIS A 112 11.70 4.45 1.50
CA HIS A 112 11.58 4.43 0.05
C HIS A 112 10.13 4.58 -0.39
N PHE A 113 9.19 3.86 0.23
CA PHE A 113 7.77 4.02 -0.07
C PHE A 113 7.25 5.41 0.27
N VAL A 114 7.54 5.91 1.48
CA VAL A 114 7.07 7.22 1.97
C VAL A 114 7.63 8.38 1.15
N ASP A 115 8.88 8.29 0.69
CA ASP A 115 9.49 9.29 -0.21
C ASP A 115 8.70 9.41 -1.52
N HIS A 116 8.20 8.29 -2.06
CA HIS A 116 7.37 8.32 -3.28
C HIS A 116 5.93 8.74 -2.99
N LEU A 117 5.36 8.32 -1.85
CA LEU A 117 4.01 8.69 -1.44
C LEU A 117 3.89 10.20 -1.17
N SER A 118 4.89 10.80 -0.54
CA SER A 118 4.96 12.23 -0.24
C SER A 118 5.34 13.11 -1.43
N GLY A 119 5.60 12.53 -2.60
CA GLY A 119 6.05 13.27 -3.79
C GLY A 119 7.50 13.75 -3.75
N GLN A 120 8.26 13.49 -2.68
CA GLN A 120 9.69 13.82 -2.59
C GLN A 120 10.51 13.13 -3.70
N LYS A 121 10.16 11.88 -4.02
CA LYS A 121 10.72 11.14 -5.15
C LYS A 121 9.63 10.86 -6.19
N LYS A 122 9.81 11.42 -7.38
CA LYS A 122 8.88 11.23 -8.50
C LYS A 122 9.25 9.98 -9.30
N LEU A 123 8.24 9.31 -9.85
CA LEU A 123 8.42 8.21 -10.79
C LEU A 123 8.68 8.79 -12.20
N PRO A 124 9.90 8.69 -12.75
CA PRO A 124 10.26 9.37 -14.00
C PRO A 124 9.51 8.83 -15.21
N ASN A 125 9.17 7.55 -15.21
CA ASN A 125 8.41 6.87 -16.27
C ASN A 125 6.90 6.93 -16.05
N GLY A 126 6.44 7.70 -15.07
CA GLY A 126 5.06 7.67 -14.60
C GLY A 126 4.74 6.41 -13.78
N GLY A 127 3.51 6.34 -13.31
CA GLY A 127 3.05 5.28 -12.43
C GLY A 127 2.11 5.82 -11.36
N ILE A 128 1.81 4.98 -10.38
CA ILE A 128 0.91 5.33 -9.28
C ILE A 128 1.49 4.77 -7.98
N VAL A 129 1.44 5.57 -6.92
CA VAL A 129 1.71 5.13 -5.55
C VAL A 129 0.38 5.00 -4.83
N LEU A 130 0.04 3.80 -4.35
CA LEU A 130 -1.21 3.52 -3.66
C LEU A 130 -0.94 3.00 -2.26
N ALA A 131 -1.67 3.55 -1.27
CA ALA A 131 -1.63 3.07 0.10
C ALA A 131 -3.05 2.78 0.58
N ALA A 132 -3.30 1.54 0.97
CA ALA A 132 -4.56 1.15 1.60
C ALA A 132 -4.44 1.28 3.13
N THR A 133 -5.50 1.82 3.75
CA THR A 133 -5.67 1.73 5.20
C THR A 133 -6.44 0.45 5.52
N SER A 134 -6.17 -0.14 6.69
CA SER A 134 -6.93 -1.26 7.21
C SER A 134 -7.67 -0.81 8.46
N GLN A 135 -8.83 -1.43 8.71
CA GLN A 135 -9.51 -1.37 10.01
C GLN A 135 -9.31 -2.69 10.80
N SER A 136 -8.80 -3.73 10.16
CA SER A 136 -8.44 -4.99 10.79
C SER A 136 -6.98 -4.95 11.22
N ASN A 137 -6.70 -5.20 12.50
CA ASN A 137 -5.35 -5.14 13.07
C ASN A 137 -4.63 -3.81 12.75
N ALA A 138 -5.33 -2.69 12.91
CA ALA A 138 -4.80 -1.37 12.60
C ALA A 138 -4.44 -0.62 13.88
N PRO A 139 -3.16 -0.26 14.08
CA PRO A 139 -2.78 0.55 15.21
C PRO A 139 -3.29 1.98 15.07
N ALA A 140 -3.71 2.57 16.19
CA ALA A 140 -4.12 3.97 16.22
C ALA A 140 -2.93 4.88 15.88
N SER A 141 -3.09 5.70 14.85
CA SER A 141 -2.14 6.78 14.49
C SER A 141 -2.92 8.09 14.37
N PRO A 142 -2.90 8.93 15.44
CA PRO A 142 -3.64 10.19 15.44
C PRO A 142 -3.26 11.14 14.30
N ALA A 143 -1.99 11.14 13.90
CA ALA A 143 -1.49 11.96 12.80
C ALA A 143 -2.08 11.52 11.46
N LEU A 144 -2.08 10.20 11.18
CA LEU A 144 -2.68 9.64 9.97
C LEU A 144 -4.19 9.92 9.91
N GLU A 145 -4.91 9.63 10.99
CA GLU A 145 -6.37 9.85 11.06
C GLU A 145 -6.73 11.32 10.81
N PHE A 146 -5.98 12.24 11.42
CA PHE A 146 -6.18 13.67 11.21
C PHE A 146 -5.95 14.07 9.75
N CYS A 147 -4.87 13.61 9.11
CA CYS A 147 -4.61 13.91 7.70
C CYS A 147 -5.72 13.38 6.78
N ILE A 148 -6.22 12.17 7.02
CA ILE A 148 -7.33 11.59 6.25
C ILE A 148 -8.62 12.39 6.46
N GLN A 149 -8.94 12.78 7.70
CA GLN A 149 -10.12 13.58 8.00
C GLN A 149 -10.04 14.97 7.35
N ALA A 150 -8.88 15.61 7.37
CA ALA A 150 -8.66 16.89 6.70
C ALA A 150 -8.83 16.79 5.18
N ALA A 151 -8.27 15.76 4.54
CA ALA A 151 -8.46 15.51 3.12
C ALA A 151 -9.93 15.24 2.77
N ARG A 152 -10.63 14.45 3.59
CA ARG A 152 -12.06 14.16 3.38
C ARG A 152 -12.92 15.41 3.50
N ALA A 153 -12.70 16.23 4.53
CA ALA A 153 -13.44 17.47 4.72
C ALA A 153 -13.33 18.39 3.49
N ARG A 154 -12.15 18.44 2.86
CA ARG A 154 -11.93 19.21 1.63
C ARG A 154 -12.70 18.68 0.44
N GLN A 155 -12.68 17.36 0.23
CA GLN A 155 -13.44 16.72 -0.85
C GLN A 155 -14.95 16.97 -0.71
N THR A 156 -15.46 17.02 0.52
CA THR A 156 -16.88 17.27 0.81
C THR A 156 -17.22 18.75 1.06
N SER A 157 -16.27 19.67 0.89
CA SER A 157 -16.42 21.11 1.21
C SER A 157 -16.92 21.40 2.64
N ALA A 158 -16.57 20.55 3.59
CA ALA A 158 -16.86 20.70 5.01
C ALA A 158 -15.72 21.44 5.74
N ASP A 159 -15.99 21.88 6.97
CA ASP A 159 -14.99 22.56 7.80
C ASP A 159 -13.77 21.65 8.04
N ILE A 160 -12.58 22.19 7.75
CA ILE A 160 -11.32 21.46 7.95
C ILE A 160 -11.08 21.32 9.45
N PRO A 161 -10.92 20.08 9.97
CA PRO A 161 -10.68 19.86 11.39
C PRO A 161 -9.35 20.49 11.83
N GLN A 162 -9.33 21.02 13.05
CA GLN A 162 -8.11 21.51 13.69
C GLN A 162 -7.41 20.39 14.46
N TRP A 163 -6.08 20.45 14.54
CA TRP A 163 -5.29 19.50 15.30
C TRP A 163 -5.61 19.62 16.80
N ASN A 164 -5.79 18.48 17.49
CA ASN A 164 -6.01 18.45 18.93
C ASN A 164 -4.67 18.62 19.68
N PRO A 165 -4.42 19.72 20.41
CA PRO A 165 -3.15 19.98 21.08
C PRO A 165 -2.76 18.95 22.14
N TYR A 166 -3.72 18.19 22.67
CA TYR A 166 -3.48 17.19 23.72
C TYR A 166 -3.06 15.82 23.19
N LYS A 167 -3.05 15.62 21.85
CA LYS A 167 -2.56 14.38 21.24
C LYS A 167 -1.10 14.54 20.83
N ASN A 168 -0.30 13.50 21.06
CA ASN A 168 1.08 13.47 20.60
C ASN A 168 1.13 13.59 19.06
N VAL A 169 1.84 14.59 18.58
CA VAL A 169 2.06 14.82 17.15
C VAL A 169 3.24 13.98 16.71
N ASP A 170 3.02 13.09 15.74
CA ASP A 170 4.10 12.54 14.95
C ASP A 170 4.41 13.49 13.79
N SER A 171 5.43 14.33 13.97
CA SER A 171 5.82 15.34 12.98
C SER A 171 6.21 14.72 11.63
N ARG A 172 6.81 13.52 11.63
CA ARG A 172 7.27 12.85 10.41
C ARG A 172 6.11 12.33 9.58
N THR A 173 5.09 11.77 10.24
CA THR A 173 3.85 11.38 9.57
C THR A 173 3.09 12.59 9.03
N MET A 174 3.03 13.67 9.82
CA MET A 174 2.37 14.92 9.42
C MET A 174 3.06 15.62 8.23
N GLU A 175 4.39 15.50 8.13
CA GLU A 175 5.19 16.00 7.00
C GLU A 175 5.03 15.10 5.78
N ALA A 176 5.12 13.77 5.94
CA ALA A 176 4.94 12.83 4.83
C ALA A 176 3.57 12.95 4.15
N LEU A 177 2.54 13.34 4.91
CA LEU A 177 1.17 13.54 4.45
C LEU A 177 0.79 15.02 4.42
N SER A 178 1.77 15.92 4.27
CA SER A 178 1.50 17.36 4.18
C SER A 178 0.57 17.70 3.03
N ASP A 179 0.69 16.99 1.91
CA ASP A 179 -0.03 17.30 0.68
C ASP A 179 -1.53 17.03 0.80
N LEU A 180 -1.93 16.02 1.58
CA LEU A 180 -3.33 15.79 1.97
C LEU A 180 -3.94 17.00 2.70
N ARG A 181 -3.08 17.79 3.37
CA ARG A 181 -3.41 19.04 4.08
C ARG A 181 -2.96 20.29 3.32
N GLY A 182 -2.39 20.17 2.12
CA GLY A 182 -1.98 21.29 1.28
C GLY A 182 -2.97 21.58 0.16
N GLU A 183 -2.72 22.60 -0.66
CA GLU A 183 -3.46 22.83 -1.91
C GLU A 183 -2.93 21.96 -3.07
N SER A 184 -1.85 21.20 -2.82
CA SER A 184 -1.26 20.28 -3.80
C SER A 184 -2.25 19.17 -4.16
N LYS A 185 -2.33 18.86 -5.46
CA LYS A 185 -3.17 17.76 -6.00
C LYS A 185 -2.40 16.45 -6.21
N ASP A 186 -1.15 16.39 -5.77
CA ASP A 186 -0.27 15.27 -6.06
C ASP A 186 -0.62 14.02 -5.21
N LEU A 187 -1.25 14.21 -4.05
CA LEU A 187 -1.72 13.15 -3.16
C LEU A 187 -3.17 13.39 -2.77
N ASP A 188 -4.01 12.38 -2.95
CA ASP A 188 -5.44 12.44 -2.64
C ASP A 188 -5.92 11.15 -1.97
N ILE A 189 -7.13 11.18 -1.39
CA ILE A 189 -7.76 10.03 -0.77
C ILE A 189 -8.88 9.47 -1.64
N ILE A 190 -9.05 8.14 -1.62
CA ILE A 190 -10.22 7.48 -2.19
C ILE A 190 -11.00 6.88 -1.01
N TYR A 191 -12.18 7.43 -0.74
CA TYR A 191 -13.06 6.89 0.29
C TYR A 191 -13.85 5.71 -0.27
N VAL A 192 -13.58 4.51 0.24
CA VAL A 192 -14.33 3.31 -0.09
C VAL A 192 -15.46 3.15 0.92
N GLY A 193 -16.69 3.43 0.48
CA GLY A 193 -17.91 3.33 1.28
C GLY A 193 -18.62 1.97 1.13
N GLY A 194 -19.83 1.90 1.68
CA GLY A 194 -20.73 0.78 1.43
C GLY A 194 -21.26 0.77 -0.01
N LEU A 195 -21.59 -0.42 -0.50
CA LEU A 195 -22.18 -0.65 -1.81
C LEU A 195 -23.55 0.02 -1.94
N SER A 196 -23.85 0.50 -3.14
CA SER A 196 -25.21 0.87 -3.51
C SER A 196 -26.14 -0.35 -3.52
N LYS A 197 -27.46 -0.10 -3.53
CA LYS A 197 -28.46 -1.18 -3.62
C LYS A 197 -28.34 -1.98 -4.93
N ASP A 198 -27.99 -1.31 -6.02
CA ASP A 198 -27.85 -1.94 -7.33
C ASP A 198 -26.59 -2.82 -7.39
N GLU A 199 -25.46 -2.34 -6.86
CA GLU A 199 -24.25 -3.17 -6.71
C GLU A 199 -24.49 -4.35 -5.77
N THR A 200 -25.23 -4.14 -4.68
CA THR A 200 -25.60 -5.20 -3.74
C THR A 200 -26.44 -6.27 -4.41
N ARG A 201 -27.42 -5.88 -5.25
CA ARG A 201 -28.20 -6.82 -6.05
C ARG A 201 -27.30 -7.67 -6.94
N SER A 202 -26.42 -7.03 -7.71
CA SER A 202 -25.51 -7.74 -8.62
C SER A 202 -24.60 -8.73 -7.89
N ILE A 203 -24.08 -8.36 -6.72
CA ILE A 203 -23.27 -9.28 -5.89
C ILE A 203 -24.12 -10.44 -5.36
N MET A 204 -25.34 -10.18 -4.89
CA MET A 204 -26.24 -11.22 -4.39
C MET A 204 -26.70 -12.18 -5.50
N GLU A 205 -26.94 -11.67 -6.71
CA GLU A 205 -27.22 -12.49 -7.89
C GLU A 205 -26.03 -13.37 -8.22
N TYR A 206 -24.81 -12.83 -8.22
CA TYR A 206 -23.59 -13.62 -8.37
C TYR A 206 -23.45 -14.70 -7.28
N TYR A 207 -23.79 -14.40 -6.02
CA TYR A 207 -23.80 -15.40 -4.94
C TYR A 207 -24.85 -16.49 -5.17
N ALA A 208 -26.00 -16.16 -5.75
CA ALA A 208 -27.03 -17.14 -6.08
C ALA A 208 -26.60 -18.03 -7.26
N GLU A 209 -26.05 -17.45 -8.32
CA GLU A 209 -25.56 -18.17 -9.51
C GLU A 209 -24.37 -19.07 -9.20
N SER A 210 -23.47 -18.65 -8.31
CA SER A 210 -22.37 -19.47 -7.80
C SER A 210 -22.82 -20.55 -6.80
N GLY A 211 -24.10 -20.58 -6.43
CA GLY A 211 -24.67 -21.56 -5.50
C GLY A 211 -24.34 -21.32 -4.01
N MET A 212 -23.74 -20.17 -3.69
CA MET A 212 -23.44 -19.76 -2.31
C MET A 212 -24.69 -19.27 -1.57
N LEU A 213 -25.64 -18.66 -2.29
CA LEU A 213 -26.91 -18.18 -1.75
C LEU A 213 -28.07 -19.03 -2.28
N ARG A 214 -28.78 -19.72 -1.37
CA ARG A 214 -29.92 -20.59 -1.72
C ARG A 214 -31.27 -19.88 -1.57
N HIS A 215 -31.35 -18.62 -1.98
CA HIS A 215 -32.58 -17.83 -1.95
C HIS A 215 -32.77 -17.07 -3.26
N LYS A 216 -34.03 -16.84 -3.62
CA LYS A 216 -34.37 -16.02 -4.79
C LYS A 216 -34.07 -14.55 -4.48
N VAL A 217 -33.15 -13.97 -5.25
CA VAL A 217 -32.83 -12.54 -5.15
C VAL A 217 -34.02 -11.74 -5.69
N HIS A 218 -34.59 -10.89 -4.84
CA HIS A 218 -35.67 -9.98 -5.17
C HIS A 218 -35.50 -8.69 -4.36
N ASP A 219 -36.16 -7.61 -4.78
CA ASP A 219 -35.94 -6.26 -4.26
C ASP A 219 -36.12 -6.14 -2.74
N GLY A 220 -37.12 -6.86 -2.19
CA GLY A 220 -37.34 -6.94 -0.75
C GLY A 220 -36.15 -7.56 0.00
N PHE A 221 -35.71 -8.73 -0.45
CA PHE A 221 -34.56 -9.43 0.14
C PHE A 221 -33.25 -8.65 0.00
N VAL A 222 -33.01 -8.01 -1.15
CA VAL A 222 -31.85 -7.13 -1.32
C VAL A 222 -31.90 -5.97 -0.34
N THR A 223 -33.07 -5.33 -0.19
CA THR A 223 -33.23 -4.20 0.74
C THR A 223 -33.03 -4.63 2.19
N GLU A 224 -33.55 -5.79 2.58
CA GLU A 224 -33.35 -6.36 3.92
C GLU A 224 -31.86 -6.60 4.19
N LYS A 225 -31.17 -7.35 3.32
CA LYS A 225 -29.75 -7.69 3.50
C LYS A 225 -28.84 -6.47 3.43
N TRP A 226 -29.14 -5.52 2.55
CA TRP A 226 -28.43 -4.26 2.46
C TRP A 226 -28.54 -3.44 3.75
N SER A 227 -29.73 -3.41 4.35
CA SER A 227 -29.99 -2.70 5.62
C SER A 227 -29.29 -3.40 6.79
N LEU A 228 -29.36 -4.73 6.86
CA LEU A 228 -28.65 -5.53 7.87
C LEU A 228 -27.13 -5.41 7.76
N ALA A 229 -26.61 -5.22 6.55
CA ALA A 229 -25.19 -4.98 6.28
C ALA A 229 -24.73 -3.54 6.59
N GLY A 230 -25.51 -2.75 7.32
CA GLY A 230 -25.13 -1.37 7.66
C GLY A 230 -25.03 -0.46 6.45
N MET A 231 -26.03 -0.53 5.56
CA MET A 231 -26.11 0.25 4.30
C MET A 231 -25.02 -0.15 3.29
N GLY A 232 -24.82 -1.45 3.11
CA GLY A 232 -23.99 -2.00 2.02
C GLY A 232 -22.53 -2.28 2.37
N ASN A 233 -22.16 -2.45 3.65
CA ASN A 233 -20.83 -2.96 3.97
C ASN A 233 -20.68 -4.40 3.43
N ILE A 234 -19.79 -4.60 2.45
CA ILE A 234 -19.64 -5.88 1.75
C ILE A 234 -19.30 -7.06 2.67
N GLY A 235 -18.48 -6.82 3.71
CA GLY A 235 -18.09 -7.87 4.66
C GLY A 235 -19.27 -8.32 5.53
N GLU A 236 -20.09 -7.37 6.00
CA GLU A 236 -21.31 -7.69 6.74
C GLU A 236 -22.41 -8.26 5.83
N LEU A 237 -22.44 -7.85 4.56
CA LEU A 237 -23.34 -8.41 3.55
C LEU A 237 -23.05 -9.89 3.31
N GLU A 238 -21.79 -10.26 3.08
CA GLU A 238 -21.39 -11.66 2.91
C GLU A 238 -21.73 -12.48 4.16
N LYS A 239 -21.49 -11.91 5.35
CA LYS A 239 -21.83 -12.55 6.62
C LYS A 239 -23.34 -12.80 6.74
N ALA A 240 -24.17 -11.82 6.42
CA ALA A 240 -25.62 -11.88 6.57
C ALA A 240 -26.34 -12.68 5.46
N SER A 241 -25.70 -12.85 4.30
CA SER A 241 -26.27 -13.57 3.15
C SER A 241 -25.75 -15.00 2.99
N VAL A 242 -24.45 -15.23 3.17
CA VAL A 242 -23.81 -16.53 2.90
C VAL A 242 -23.46 -17.27 4.19
N ARG A 243 -22.87 -16.58 5.18
CA ARG A 243 -22.27 -17.26 6.35
C ARG A 243 -23.27 -17.53 7.47
N MET A 244 -24.29 -16.69 7.62
CA MET A 244 -25.34 -16.92 8.60
C MET A 244 -26.24 -18.08 8.14
N ARG A 245 -26.27 -19.14 8.94
CA ARG A 245 -27.35 -20.13 8.89
C ARG A 245 -28.54 -19.53 9.63
N LEU A 246 -29.43 -18.87 8.90
CA LEU A 246 -30.77 -18.55 9.38
C LEU A 246 -31.72 -19.70 9.03
#